data_AF-A0A433K518-F1
#
_entry.id   AF-A0A433K518-F1
#
_cell.length_a   1.000
_cell.length_b   1.000
_cell.length_c   1.000
_cell.angle_alpha   90.00
_cell.angle_beta   90.00
_cell.angle_gamma   90.00
#
_symmetry.space_group_name_H-M   'P 1'
#
loop_
_entity.id
_entity.type
_entity.pdbx_description
1 polymer ?
#
loop_
_entity_poly.entity_id
_entity_poly.type
_entity_poly.pdbx_seq_one_letter_code
_entity_poly.pdbx_strand_id
1 'polypeptide(L)'
;MQCKQNKITVQIKTLKTQLQTSKGSHFLTTILNLECCQALIQSSGAIRERIYTPFQVLRSFLKQVLAPDHSCSNAVMSLAAERLNNGNKAISINTGPYVKARKRLSEELPHELVKTLGNKSLKQMSNAWKPFKREVKLVDGTTVQMPDPKANNKTFPKHANKKKGIGFPLARIVAVLSLTTGAVMDYAIAAYKGKGTGEITLLKTILGCISKQMIS
;
A
#
# COMPACT_ATOMS: atom_id res chain seq x y z
N MET A 1 24.00 -7.98 15.21
CA MET A 1 23.28 -7.31 14.09
C MET A 1 23.57 -7.94 12.72
N GLN A 2 24.81 -8.37 12.42
CA GLN A 2 25.21 -9.05 11.16
C GLN A 2 24.31 -10.23 10.71
N CYS A 3 23.91 -11.11 11.63
CA CYS A 3 23.13 -12.33 11.30
C CYS A 3 21.69 -12.04 10.84
N LYS A 4 21.07 -10.94 11.30
CA LYS A 4 19.76 -10.50 10.81
C LYS A 4 19.86 -9.93 9.40
N GLN A 5 20.89 -9.11 9.14
CA GLN A 5 21.15 -8.50 7.83
C GLN A 5 21.35 -9.58 6.74
N ASN A 6 22.12 -10.63 7.03
CA ASN A 6 22.38 -11.71 6.06
C ASN A 6 21.13 -12.54 5.73
N LYS A 7 20.26 -12.81 6.71
CA LYS A 7 18.98 -13.51 6.48
C LYS A 7 18.01 -12.69 5.62
N ILE A 8 17.99 -11.38 5.86
CA ILE A 8 17.23 -10.42 5.06
C ILE A 8 17.68 -10.44 3.59
N THR A 9 18.99 -10.39 3.34
CA THR A 9 19.56 -10.41 1.99
C THR A 9 19.26 -11.70 1.23
N VAL A 10 19.30 -12.85 1.92
CA VAL A 10 18.94 -14.14 1.34
C VAL A 10 17.46 -14.18 0.97
N GLN A 11 16.56 -13.74 1.84
CA GLN A 11 15.13 -13.67 1.55
C GLN A 11 14.84 -12.74 0.38
N ILE A 12 15.47 -11.56 0.35
CA ILE A 12 15.40 -10.63 -0.77
C ILE A 12 15.77 -11.33 -2.09
N LYS A 13 16.87 -12.09 -2.09
CA LYS A 13 17.36 -12.80 -3.29
C LYS A 13 16.39 -13.90 -3.72
N THR A 14 15.90 -14.71 -2.77
CA THR A 14 14.90 -15.76 -3.03
C THR A 14 13.59 -15.17 -3.56
N LEU A 15 13.12 -14.08 -2.96
CA LEU A 15 11.91 -13.37 -3.40
C LEU A 15 12.07 -12.78 -4.80
N LYS A 16 13.23 -12.18 -5.10
CA LYS A 16 13.55 -11.69 -6.45
C LYS A 16 13.45 -12.80 -7.49
N THR A 17 14.01 -13.98 -7.20
CA THR A 17 13.92 -15.14 -8.10
C THR A 17 12.46 -15.61 -8.29
N GLN A 18 11.67 -15.67 -7.21
CA GLN A 18 10.25 -16.07 -7.28
C GLN A 18 9.38 -15.08 -8.07
N LEU A 19 9.73 -13.79 -8.05
CA LEU A 19 9.04 -12.76 -8.83
C LEU A 19 9.36 -12.81 -10.33
N GLN A 20 10.53 -13.33 -10.70
CA GLN A 20 10.96 -13.48 -12.08
C GLN A 20 10.37 -14.72 -12.76
N THR A 21 10.03 -15.77 -12.01
CA THR A 21 9.53 -17.04 -12.55
C THR A 21 8.01 -17.07 -12.77
N SER A 22 7.22 -16.20 -12.12
CA SER A 22 5.76 -16.16 -12.28
C SER A 22 5.32 -15.39 -13.53
N LYS A 23 5.21 -16.06 -14.69
CA LYS A 23 4.76 -15.50 -15.99
C LYS A 23 3.30 -14.98 -16.04
N GLY A 24 2.53 -15.07 -14.94
CA GLY A 24 1.09 -14.78 -14.91
C GLY A 24 0.63 -13.57 -14.07
N SER A 25 1.50 -12.85 -13.34
CA SER A 25 1.09 -11.65 -12.58
C SER A 25 2.10 -10.51 -12.68
N HIS A 26 2.50 -10.16 -13.91
CA HIS A 26 3.53 -9.16 -14.20
C HIS A 26 3.31 -7.79 -13.52
N PHE A 27 2.06 -7.36 -13.34
CA PHE A 27 1.75 -6.09 -12.68
C PHE A 27 2.17 -6.07 -11.19
N LEU A 28 1.72 -7.07 -10.41
CA LEU A 28 2.05 -7.13 -8.99
C LEU A 28 3.53 -7.40 -8.75
N THR A 29 4.20 -8.16 -9.63
CA THR A 29 5.65 -8.36 -9.52
C THR A 29 6.45 -7.11 -9.88
N THR A 30 5.94 -6.27 -10.78
CA THR A 30 6.53 -4.97 -11.13
C THR A 30 6.38 -3.94 -10.00
N ILE A 31 5.20 -3.94 -9.35
CA ILE A 31 4.91 -3.09 -8.18
C ILE A 31 5.69 -3.55 -6.95
N LEU A 32 5.69 -4.86 -6.68
CA LEU A 32 6.36 -5.47 -5.54
C LEU A 32 7.82 -5.78 -5.88
N ASN A 33 8.57 -4.73 -6.20
CA ASN A 33 9.98 -4.83 -6.56
C ASN A 33 10.91 -4.86 -5.33
N LEU A 34 12.22 -4.90 -5.58
CA LEU A 34 13.25 -4.93 -4.54
C LEU A 34 13.19 -3.74 -3.57
N GLU A 35 12.87 -2.55 -4.07
CA GLU A 35 12.76 -1.33 -3.25
C GLU A 35 11.56 -1.43 -2.29
N CYS A 36 10.43 -1.96 -2.78
CA CYS A 36 9.27 -2.32 -1.96
C CYS A 36 9.64 -3.31 -0.85
N CYS A 37 10.45 -4.33 -1.16
CA CYS A 37 10.94 -5.31 -0.18
C CYS A 37 11.83 -4.66 0.90
N GLN A 38 12.68 -3.70 0.54
CA GLN A 38 13.55 -3.01 1.49
C GLN A 38 12.76 -2.17 2.49
N ALA A 39 11.78 -1.38 2.00
CA ALA A 39 10.88 -0.60 2.85
C ALA A 39 10.08 -1.51 3.79
N LEU A 40 9.52 -2.61 3.25
CA LEU A 40 8.85 -3.68 4.01
C LEU A 40 9.68 -4.20 5.17
N ILE A 41 10.97 -4.43 4.93
CA ILE A 41 11.88 -5.01 5.93
C ILE A 41 12.21 -3.98 7.01
N GLN A 42 12.46 -2.73 6.63
CA GLN A 42 12.75 -1.65 7.58
C GLN A 42 11.56 -1.35 8.49
N SER A 43 10.33 -1.41 7.97
CA SER A 43 9.11 -1.19 8.75
C SER A 43 8.64 -2.43 9.52
N SER A 44 9.22 -3.61 9.25
CA SER A 44 8.82 -4.86 9.90
C SER A 44 9.65 -5.14 11.16
N GLY A 45 8.97 -5.54 12.23
CA GLY A 45 9.62 -6.10 13.42
C GLY A 45 10.33 -7.44 13.15
N ALA A 46 10.61 -8.21 14.20
CA ALA A 46 11.33 -9.47 14.07
C ALA A 46 10.71 -10.43 13.03
N ILE A 47 11.41 -10.60 11.90
CA ILE A 47 11.01 -11.46 10.79
C ILE A 47 11.23 -12.92 11.19
N ARG A 48 10.18 -13.73 11.12
CA ARG A 48 10.25 -15.19 11.30
C ARG A 48 9.99 -15.86 9.95
N GLU A 49 10.79 -16.85 9.60
CA GLU A 49 10.54 -17.70 8.42
C GLU A 49 9.29 -18.53 8.65
N ARG A 50 8.22 -18.14 7.96
CA ARG A 50 6.90 -18.77 7.96
C ARG A 50 6.31 -18.64 6.56
N ILE A 51 5.23 -19.36 6.30
CA ILE A 51 4.45 -19.23 5.05
C ILE A 51 4.02 -17.76 4.81
N TYR A 52 3.58 -17.08 5.87
CA TYR A 52 3.15 -15.69 5.84
C TYR A 52 4.30 -14.75 6.21
N THR A 53 5.29 -14.61 5.32
CA THR A 53 6.29 -13.55 5.42
C THR A 53 5.65 -12.17 5.17
N PRO A 54 6.23 -11.06 5.64
CA PRO A 54 5.70 -9.72 5.37
C PRO A 54 5.42 -9.46 3.88
N PHE A 55 6.33 -9.91 3.01
CA PHE A 55 6.17 -9.83 1.56
C PHE A 55 4.97 -10.64 1.06
N GLN A 56 4.86 -11.91 1.47
CA GLN A 56 3.75 -12.75 1.05
C GLN A 56 2.42 -12.20 1.54
N VAL A 57 2.39 -11.65 2.74
CA VAL A 57 1.20 -11.00 3.32
C VAL A 57 0.81 -9.77 2.51
N LEU A 58 1.77 -8.90 2.15
CA LEU A 58 1.52 -7.73 1.31
C LEU A 58 0.98 -8.15 -0.07
N ARG A 59 1.64 -9.11 -0.73
CA ARG A 59 1.22 -9.62 -2.04
C ARG A 59 -0.20 -10.20 -1.99
N SER A 60 -0.49 -11.00 -0.97
CA SER A 60 -1.82 -11.60 -0.79
C SER A 60 -2.86 -10.53 -0.46
N PHE A 61 -2.48 -9.48 0.28
CA PHE A 61 -3.37 -8.36 0.59
C PHE A 61 -3.69 -7.51 -0.63
N LEU A 62 -2.72 -7.20 -1.49
CA LEU A 62 -3.00 -6.49 -2.75
C LEU A 62 -3.91 -7.31 -3.67
N LYS A 63 -3.67 -8.62 -3.79
CA LYS A 63 -4.59 -9.51 -4.52
C LYS A 63 -5.98 -9.52 -3.92
N GLN A 64 -6.09 -9.54 -2.60
CA GLN A 64 -7.37 -9.44 -1.91
C GLN A 64 -8.09 -8.13 -2.27
N VAL A 65 -7.40 -6.99 -2.17
CA VAL A 65 -8.01 -5.68 -2.48
C VAL A 65 -8.43 -5.59 -3.95
N LEU A 66 -7.69 -6.21 -4.86
CA LEU A 66 -8.02 -6.22 -6.29
C LEU A 66 -9.05 -7.28 -6.68
N ALA A 67 -9.35 -8.24 -5.81
CA ALA A 67 -10.34 -9.28 -6.08
C ALA A 67 -11.76 -8.71 -5.98
N PRO A 68 -12.72 -9.11 -6.85
CA PRO A 68 -14.09 -8.60 -6.83
C PRO A 68 -14.83 -8.80 -5.50
N ASP A 69 -14.51 -9.87 -4.78
CA ASP A 69 -15.15 -10.23 -3.51
C ASP A 69 -14.40 -9.73 -2.27
N HIS A 70 -13.21 -9.16 -2.46
CA HIS A 70 -12.28 -8.71 -1.42
C HIS A 70 -12.03 -9.72 -0.29
N SER A 71 -12.25 -11.02 -0.53
CA SER A 71 -12.37 -12.00 0.56
C SER A 71 -11.01 -12.52 1.02
N CYS A 72 -10.89 -12.72 2.35
CA CYS A 72 -9.68 -13.34 2.91
C CYS A 72 -9.56 -14.81 2.47
N SER A 73 -10.68 -15.49 2.26
CA SER A 73 -10.71 -16.89 1.81
C SER A 73 -10.13 -17.02 0.41
N ASN A 74 -10.56 -16.19 -0.54
CA ASN A 74 -10.03 -16.15 -1.89
C ASN A 74 -8.51 -15.86 -1.90
N ALA A 75 -8.06 -14.90 -1.08
CA ALA A 75 -6.63 -14.60 -0.95
C ALA A 75 -5.79 -15.80 -0.46
N VAL A 76 -6.30 -16.56 0.52
CA VAL A 76 -5.62 -17.76 1.05
C VAL A 76 -5.67 -18.92 0.06
N MET A 77 -6.80 -19.13 -0.62
CA MET A 77 -6.93 -20.15 -1.67
C MET A 77 -5.98 -19.87 -2.84
N SER A 78 -5.90 -18.62 -3.29
CA SER A 78 -4.96 -18.20 -4.33
C SER A 78 -3.51 -18.48 -3.91
N LEU A 79 -3.14 -18.16 -2.66
CA LEU A 79 -1.81 -18.48 -2.13
C LEU A 79 -1.56 -19.99 -2.07
N ALA A 80 -2.54 -20.78 -1.62
CA ALA A 80 -2.41 -22.24 -1.55
C ALA A 80 -2.18 -22.85 -2.95
N ALA A 81 -2.97 -22.40 -3.94
CA ALA A 81 -2.82 -22.81 -5.34
C ALA A 81 -1.45 -22.43 -5.91
N GLU A 82 -0.98 -21.19 -5.68
CA GLU A 82 0.35 -20.76 -6.12
C GLU A 82 1.47 -21.60 -5.52
N ARG A 83 1.34 -22.01 -4.25
CA ARG A 83 2.34 -22.87 -3.61
C ARG A 83 2.41 -24.24 -4.27
N LEU A 84 1.27 -24.85 -4.52
CA LEU A 84 1.18 -26.15 -5.21
C LEU A 84 1.74 -26.07 -6.62
N ASN A 85 1.39 -25.03 -7.39
CA ASN A 85 1.92 -24.81 -8.74
C ASN A 85 3.44 -24.62 -8.76
N ASN A 86 4.02 -24.10 -7.67
CA ASN A 86 5.46 -23.94 -7.50
C ASN A 86 6.14 -25.17 -6.86
N GLY A 87 5.46 -26.32 -6.77
CA GLY A 87 6.00 -27.55 -6.19
C GLY A 87 6.18 -27.53 -4.66
N ASN A 88 5.62 -26.53 -3.96
CA ASN A 88 5.71 -26.43 -2.51
C ASN A 88 4.56 -27.17 -1.82
N LYS A 89 4.78 -27.56 -0.55
CA LYS A 89 3.73 -28.16 0.28
C LYS A 89 2.49 -27.28 0.39
N ALA A 90 1.33 -27.94 0.34
CA ALA A 90 0.02 -27.36 0.60
C ALA A 90 -0.02 -26.64 1.96
N ILE A 91 -0.88 -25.64 2.05
CA ILE A 91 -1.15 -24.91 3.29
C ILE A 91 -2.63 -25.05 3.63
N SER A 92 -2.96 -24.92 4.91
CA SER A 92 -4.37 -24.84 5.33
C SER A 92 -5.07 -23.65 4.67
N ILE A 93 -6.31 -23.86 4.24
CA ILE A 93 -7.19 -22.81 3.70
C ILE A 93 -7.81 -21.92 4.79
N ASN A 94 -7.48 -22.16 6.06
CA ASN A 94 -7.92 -21.32 7.17
C ASN A 94 -7.37 -19.89 7.04
N THR A 95 -8.25 -18.89 7.12
CA THR A 95 -7.91 -17.47 6.98
C THR A 95 -7.25 -16.88 8.23
N GLY A 96 -7.40 -17.51 9.40
CA GLY A 96 -6.92 -17.01 10.69
C GLY A 96 -5.43 -16.66 10.71
N PRO A 97 -4.52 -17.55 10.27
CA PRO A 97 -3.09 -17.25 10.16
C PRO A 97 -2.79 -16.05 9.26
N TYR A 98 -3.44 -15.97 8.10
CA TYR A 98 -3.29 -14.86 7.16
C TYR A 98 -3.75 -13.53 7.77
N VAL A 99 -4.95 -13.49 8.36
CA VAL A 99 -5.51 -12.29 9.00
C VAL A 99 -4.62 -11.82 10.16
N LYS A 100 -4.11 -12.74 10.99
CA LYS A 100 -3.17 -12.42 12.08
C LYS A 100 -1.83 -11.88 11.58
N ALA A 101 -1.37 -12.33 10.41
CA ALA A 101 -0.14 -11.82 9.81
C ALA A 101 -0.35 -10.46 9.15
N ARG A 102 -1.48 -10.26 8.46
CA ARG A 102 -1.89 -8.99 7.84
C ARG A 102 -1.96 -7.84 8.83
N LYS A 103 -2.48 -8.09 10.03
CA LYS A 103 -2.53 -7.09 11.12
C LYS A 103 -1.16 -6.59 11.60
N ARG A 104 -0.05 -7.21 11.19
CA ARG A 104 1.31 -6.81 11.56
C ARG A 104 1.98 -5.92 10.52
N LEU A 105 1.35 -5.72 9.35
CA LEU A 105 1.84 -4.76 8.39
C LEU A 105 1.65 -3.35 8.97
N SER A 106 2.71 -2.54 8.92
CA SER A 106 2.65 -1.13 9.33
C SER A 106 1.74 -0.34 8.39
N GLU A 107 1.05 0.66 8.92
CA GLU A 107 0.28 1.63 8.12
C GLU A 107 1.20 2.56 7.31
N GLU A 108 2.47 2.72 7.73
CA GLU A 108 3.49 3.51 7.01
C GLU A 108 3.91 2.84 5.70
N LEU A 109 3.80 1.51 5.64
CA LEU A 109 4.26 0.75 4.48
C LEU A 109 3.49 1.12 3.20
N PRO A 110 2.14 1.07 3.16
CA PRO A 110 1.39 1.53 1.99
C PRO A 110 1.74 2.96 1.57
N HIS A 111 1.99 3.85 2.54
CA HIS A 111 2.32 5.25 2.27
C HIS A 111 3.67 5.38 1.55
N GLU A 112 4.71 4.74 2.07
CA GLU A 112 6.04 4.73 1.44
C GLU A 112 6.05 4.02 0.09
N LEU A 113 5.23 2.98 -0.09
CA LEU A 113 5.06 2.32 -1.38
C LEU A 113 4.43 3.24 -2.42
N VAL A 114 3.38 3.97 -2.06
CA VAL A 114 2.76 4.94 -2.97
C VAL A 114 3.79 5.98 -3.42
N LYS A 115 4.53 6.58 -2.49
CA LYS A 115 5.56 7.57 -2.81
C LYS A 115 6.66 6.99 -3.72
N THR A 116 7.14 5.80 -3.42
CA THR A 116 8.20 5.14 -4.20
C THR A 116 7.74 4.85 -5.63
N LEU A 117 6.55 4.26 -5.77
CA LEU A 117 5.99 3.87 -7.07
C LEU A 117 5.59 5.07 -7.92
N GLY A 118 4.96 6.09 -7.31
CA GLY A 118 4.61 7.33 -8.00
C GLY A 118 5.84 8.05 -8.55
N ASN A 119 6.88 8.20 -7.73
CA ASN A 119 8.14 8.81 -8.16
C ASN A 119 8.86 8.00 -9.24
N LYS A 120 8.86 6.67 -9.14
CA LYS A 120 9.47 5.80 -10.13
C LYS A 120 8.75 5.87 -11.47
N SER A 121 7.43 5.79 -11.46
CA SER A 121 6.58 5.93 -12.64
C SER A 121 6.84 7.26 -13.35
N LEU A 122 6.92 8.35 -12.60
CA LEU A 122 7.21 9.68 -13.14
C LEU A 122 8.61 9.79 -13.74
N LYS A 123 9.64 9.20 -13.10
CA LYS A 123 11.03 9.23 -13.60
C LYS A 123 11.22 8.45 -14.90
N GLN A 124 10.45 7.38 -15.10
CA GLN A 124 10.50 6.56 -16.30
C GLN A 124 9.74 7.16 -17.49
N MET A 125 8.98 8.23 -17.25
CA MET A 125 8.12 8.82 -18.27
C MET A 125 8.88 9.71 -19.24
N SER A 126 8.59 9.57 -20.53
CA SER A 126 9.16 10.42 -21.57
C SER A 126 8.66 11.86 -21.46
N ASN A 127 9.55 12.82 -21.73
CA ASN A 127 9.21 14.25 -21.76
C ASN A 127 8.14 14.58 -22.83
N ALA A 128 7.93 13.72 -23.82
CA ALA A 128 6.87 13.90 -24.82
C ALA A 128 5.46 13.89 -24.21
N TRP A 129 5.27 13.23 -23.08
CA TRP A 129 3.98 13.13 -22.38
C TRP A 129 3.76 14.28 -21.38
N LYS A 130 4.74 15.17 -21.21
CA LYS A 130 4.67 16.30 -20.30
C LYS A 130 4.19 17.54 -21.05
N PRO A 131 2.98 18.06 -20.77
CA PRO A 131 2.51 19.30 -21.36
C PRO A 131 3.53 20.42 -21.12
N PHE A 132 3.98 21.07 -22.19
CA PHE A 132 5.02 22.12 -22.13
C PHE A 132 6.32 21.67 -21.43
N LYS A 133 6.66 20.37 -21.52
CA LYS A 133 7.78 19.74 -20.79
C LYS A 133 7.68 19.84 -19.26
N ARG A 134 6.49 20.17 -18.73
CA ARG A 134 6.22 20.31 -17.30
C ARG A 134 5.40 19.15 -16.77
N GLU A 135 5.67 18.82 -15.52
CA GLU A 135 4.83 17.87 -14.80
C GLU A 135 3.57 18.58 -14.28
N VAL A 136 2.40 18.04 -14.63
CA VAL A 136 1.12 18.54 -14.12
C VAL A 136 0.66 17.63 -12.99
N LYS A 137 0.34 18.23 -11.85
CA LYS A 137 -0.18 17.54 -10.67
C LYS A 137 -1.65 17.88 -10.47
N LEU A 138 -2.45 16.86 -10.18
CA LEU A 138 -3.83 17.00 -9.74
C LEU A 138 -3.88 16.81 -8.22
N VAL A 139 -4.65 17.64 -7.53
CA VAL A 139 -4.97 17.42 -6.11
C VAL A 139 -6.46 17.16 -6.02
N ASP A 140 -6.83 16.07 -5.34
CA ASP A 140 -8.22 15.74 -5.09
C ASP A 140 -8.42 15.18 -3.67
N GLY A 141 -9.61 15.38 -3.13
CA GLY A 141 -10.02 15.01 -1.78
C GLY A 141 -11.28 14.16 -1.79
N THR A 142 -11.30 13.10 -1.00
CA THR A 142 -12.50 12.26 -0.84
C THR A 142 -12.69 11.84 0.60
N THR A 143 -13.88 11.34 0.94
CA THR A 143 -14.19 10.77 2.26
C THR A 143 -14.46 9.29 2.16
N VAL A 144 -13.92 8.53 3.12
CA VAL A 144 -14.09 7.08 3.21
C VAL A 144 -14.69 6.69 4.57
N GLN A 145 -15.41 5.58 4.58
CA GLN A 145 -15.87 4.95 5.82
C GLN A 145 -14.74 4.14 6.43
N MET A 146 -14.53 4.30 7.72
CA MET A 146 -13.60 3.50 8.50
C MET A 146 -14.36 2.38 9.21
N PRO A 147 -13.70 1.25 9.53
CA PRO A 147 -14.25 0.27 10.46
C PRO A 147 -14.66 0.93 11.78
N ASP A 148 -15.57 0.31 12.53
CA ASP A 148 -16.17 0.86 13.77
C ASP A 148 -15.56 0.33 15.11
N PRO A 149 -14.24 0.06 15.27
CA PRO A 149 -13.68 -0.22 16.59
C PRO A 149 -13.56 1.08 17.41
N LYS A 150 -13.44 0.92 18.74
CA LYS A 150 -13.32 2.04 19.69
C LYS A 150 -12.18 3.02 19.34
N ALA A 151 -11.05 2.49 18.85
CA ALA A 151 -9.91 3.32 18.43
C ALA A 151 -10.26 4.27 17.29
N ASN A 152 -10.91 3.78 16.23
CA ASN A 152 -11.32 4.62 15.10
C ASN A 152 -12.38 5.62 15.51
N ASN A 153 -13.34 5.24 16.36
CA ASN A 153 -14.36 6.17 16.87
C ASN A 153 -13.80 7.37 17.63
N LYS A 154 -12.65 7.18 18.30
CA LYS A 154 -11.98 8.25 19.03
C LYS A 154 -11.30 9.24 18.09
N THR A 155 -10.74 8.74 16.98
CA THR A 155 -9.96 9.54 16.02
C THR A 155 -10.81 10.14 14.90
N PHE A 156 -11.78 9.39 14.40
CA PHE A 156 -12.62 9.73 13.25
C PHE A 156 -14.07 9.93 13.70
N PRO A 157 -14.64 11.14 13.56
CA PRO A 157 -16.02 11.38 13.94
C PRO A 157 -16.98 10.71 12.95
N LYS A 158 -18.17 10.33 13.45
CA LYS A 158 -19.31 9.90 12.62
C LYS A 158 -20.03 11.14 12.05
N HIS A 159 -20.79 10.95 10.98
CA HIS A 159 -21.55 12.03 10.33
C HIS A 159 -22.57 12.68 11.29
N ALA A 160 -22.62 14.01 11.31
CA ALA A 160 -23.43 14.77 12.29
C ALA A 160 -24.94 14.56 12.15
N ASN A 161 -25.44 14.31 10.94
CA ASN A 161 -26.88 14.10 10.69
C ASN A 161 -27.38 12.69 11.07
N LYS A 162 -26.56 11.87 11.73
CA LYS A 162 -26.98 10.57 12.27
C LYS A 162 -27.16 10.68 13.78
N LYS A 163 -28.16 9.98 14.32
CA LYS A 163 -28.35 9.88 15.78
C LYS A 163 -27.04 9.39 16.42
N LYS A 164 -26.76 9.86 17.64
CA LYS A 164 -25.55 9.50 18.40
C LYS A 164 -25.34 7.98 18.40
N GLY A 165 -24.19 7.53 17.91
CA GLY A 165 -23.82 6.11 17.80
C GLY A 165 -24.13 5.43 16.47
N ILE A 166 -24.95 6.03 15.59
CA ILE A 166 -25.34 5.44 14.30
C ILE A 166 -24.38 5.85 13.18
N GLY A 167 -23.97 4.86 12.37
CA GLY A 167 -23.13 5.04 11.18
C GLY A 167 -21.67 4.62 11.42
N PHE A 168 -20.86 4.75 10.37
CA PHE A 168 -19.43 4.43 10.42
C PHE A 168 -18.60 5.71 10.66
N PRO A 169 -17.44 5.61 11.34
CA PRO A 169 -16.48 6.71 11.42
C PRO A 169 -16.02 7.14 10.02
N LEU A 170 -15.77 8.44 9.83
CA LEU A 170 -15.39 8.98 8.52
C LEU A 170 -13.97 9.57 8.53
N ALA A 171 -13.18 9.16 7.55
CA ALA A 171 -11.88 9.76 7.25
C ALA A 171 -11.96 10.57 5.95
N ARG A 172 -11.16 11.63 5.86
CA ARG A 172 -10.85 12.34 4.63
C ARG A 172 -9.48 11.88 4.15
N ILE A 173 -9.37 11.62 2.85
CA ILE A 173 -8.12 11.35 2.15
C ILE A 173 -7.92 12.48 1.15
N VAL A 174 -6.72 13.06 1.12
CA VAL A 174 -6.29 13.99 0.07
C VAL A 174 -5.08 13.39 -0.62
N ALA A 175 -5.11 13.33 -1.95
CA ALA A 175 -4.05 12.75 -2.75
C ALA A 175 -3.54 13.76 -3.78
N VAL A 176 -2.23 13.72 -4.03
CA VAL A 176 -1.61 14.40 -5.18
C VAL A 176 -1.32 13.33 -6.23
N LEU A 177 -1.82 13.52 -7.44
CA LEU A 177 -1.62 12.60 -8.57
C LEU A 177 -0.78 13.27 -9.65
N SER A 178 0.03 12.48 -10.35
CA SER A 178 0.58 12.88 -11.65
C SER A 178 -0.52 12.79 -12.70
N LEU A 179 -0.85 13.90 -13.36
CA LEU A 179 -1.78 13.86 -14.48
C LEU A 179 -1.18 13.13 -15.69
N THR A 180 0.15 13.15 -15.82
CA THR A 180 0.86 12.49 -16.91
C THR A 180 0.88 10.97 -16.76
N THR A 181 1.10 10.45 -15.55
CA THR A 181 1.20 8.99 -15.34
C THR A 181 -0.04 8.36 -14.70
N GLY A 182 -0.96 9.17 -14.17
CA GLY A 182 -2.09 8.72 -13.36
C GLY A 182 -1.68 8.18 -11.97
N ALA A 183 -0.38 8.19 -11.63
CA ALA A 183 0.09 7.65 -10.37
C ALA A 183 -0.14 8.62 -9.20
N VAL A 184 -0.48 8.08 -8.03
CA VAL A 184 -0.49 8.84 -6.78
C VAL A 184 0.96 9.12 -6.37
N MET A 185 1.28 10.38 -6.13
CA MET A 185 2.59 10.86 -5.69
C MET A 185 2.73 10.82 -4.18
N ASP A 186 1.69 11.24 -3.47
CA ASP A 186 1.61 11.25 -2.02
C ASP A 186 0.13 11.39 -1.60
N TYR A 187 -0.20 11.02 -0.37
CA TYR A 187 -1.52 11.20 0.21
C TYR A 187 -1.47 11.49 1.71
N ALA A 188 -2.51 12.13 2.22
CA ALA A 188 -2.71 12.40 3.64
C ALA A 188 -4.11 11.95 4.07
N ILE A 189 -4.22 11.46 5.30
CA ILE A 189 -5.47 11.00 5.91
C ILE A 189 -5.72 11.79 7.20
N ALA A 190 -6.95 12.27 7.40
CA ALA A 190 -7.39 12.84 8.66
C ALA A 190 -8.88 12.60 8.93
N ALA A 191 -9.35 13.02 10.10
CA ALA A 191 -10.78 13.07 10.40
C ALA A 191 -11.54 13.93 9.38
N TYR A 192 -12.73 13.48 8.96
CA TYR A 192 -13.52 14.25 7.98
C TYR A 192 -13.89 15.67 8.48
N LYS A 193 -14.02 15.84 9.80
CA LYS A 193 -14.36 17.11 10.46
C LYS A 193 -13.44 17.38 11.65
N GLY A 194 -13.09 18.64 11.85
CA GLY A 194 -12.25 19.10 12.95
C GLY A 194 -11.33 20.25 12.52
N LYS A 195 -10.64 20.86 13.48
CA LYS A 195 -9.62 21.86 13.18
C LYS A 195 -8.42 21.16 12.53
N GLY A 196 -7.92 21.73 11.43
CA GLY A 196 -6.75 21.22 10.72
C GLY A 196 -6.99 19.97 9.87
N THR A 197 -8.25 19.61 9.61
CA THR A 197 -8.58 18.41 8.82
C THR A 197 -9.13 18.73 7.42
N GLY A 198 -9.18 20.02 7.06
CA GLY A 198 -9.60 20.47 5.74
C GLY A 198 -8.60 20.09 4.64
N GLU A 199 -9.07 20.02 3.40
CA GLU A 199 -8.27 19.56 2.26
C GLU A 199 -7.01 20.37 2.05
N ILE A 200 -7.10 21.71 2.16
CA ILE A 200 -5.95 22.61 2.05
C ILE A 200 -4.93 22.33 3.17
N THR A 201 -5.37 22.01 4.39
CA THR A 201 -4.46 21.69 5.49
C THR A 201 -3.74 20.37 5.23
N LEU A 202 -4.45 19.37 4.73
CA LEU A 202 -3.85 18.08 4.36
C LEU A 202 -2.88 18.22 3.18
N LEU A 203 -3.23 19.01 2.17
CA LEU A 203 -2.32 19.29 1.05
C LEU A 203 -1.00 19.89 1.53
N LYS A 204 -1.03 20.80 2.52
CA LYS A 204 0.20 21.40 3.07
C LYS A 204 1.15 20.37 3.67
N THR A 205 0.65 19.26 4.24
CA THR A 205 1.52 18.23 4.84
C THR A 205 2.22 17.38 3.79
N ILE A 206 1.68 17.32 2.56
CA ILE A 206 2.23 16.52 1.45
C ILE A 206 2.74 17.38 0.30
N LEU A 207 2.84 18.71 0.49
CA LEU A 207 3.24 19.65 -0.56
C LEU A 207 4.65 19.38 -1.10
N GLY A 208 5.50 18.71 -0.31
CA GLY A 208 6.86 18.31 -0.72
C GLY A 208 6.90 17.42 -1.96
N CYS A 209 5.79 16.74 -2.33
CA CYS A 209 5.71 15.96 -3.56
C CYS A 209 5.51 16.81 -4.83
N ILE A 210 5.20 18.11 -4.67
CA ILE A 210 5.10 19.09 -5.74
C ILE A 210 6.41 19.87 -5.78
N SER A 211 7.44 19.29 -6.43
CA SER A 211 8.72 19.96 -6.57
C SER A 211 8.65 21.13 -7.57
N LYS A 212 9.41 22.19 -7.31
CA LYS A 212 9.67 23.22 -8.33
C LYS A 212 10.55 22.60 -9.40
N GLN A 213 10.04 22.45 -10.63
CA GLN A 213 10.90 22.16 -11.77
C GLN A 213 11.69 23.41 -12.12
N MET A 214 13.02 23.37 -11.96
CA MET A 214 13.88 24.38 -12.58
C MET A 214 13.78 24.20 -14.09
N ILE A 215 13.36 25.27 -14.76
CA ILE A 215 13.31 25.34 -16.22
C ILE A 215 14.76 25.53 -16.67
N SER A 216 15.35 24.52 -17.29
CA SER A 216 16.61 24.62 -18.03
C SER A 216 16.37 25.16 -19.43
#